data_AF-A0A6M0BX79-F1
#
_entry.id   AF-A0A6M0BX79-F1
#
_cell.length_a   1.000
_cell.length_b   1.000
_cell.length_c   1.000
_cell.angle_alpha   90.00
_cell.angle_beta   90.00
_cell.angle_gamma   90.00
#
_symmetry.space_group_name_H-M   'P 1'
#
loop_
_entity.id
_entity.type
_entity.pdbx_description
1 polymer ?
#
loop_
_entity_poly.entity_id
_entity_poly.type
_entity_poly.pdbx_seq_one_letter_code
_entity_poly.pdbx_strand_id
1 'polypeptide(L)'
;MTQVLNLEIPQEIYPTLVEIARGRGQSPEEFALQWLMVSIQHFKDDPLEPFIGSVQSNIPDWTENSDRYLGENLLKTEENIQKMPIVKL
;
A
#
# COMPACT_ATOMS: atom_id res chain seq x y z
N MET A 1 -11.06 21.20 -19.90
CA MET A 1 -10.42 22.51 -19.63
C MET A 1 -9.01 22.25 -19.11
N THR A 2 -8.03 23.06 -19.50
CA THR A 2 -6.64 22.98 -19.02
C THR A 2 -6.36 24.15 -18.06
N GLN A 3 -5.51 23.93 -17.06
CA GLN A 3 -5.05 24.93 -16.11
C GLN A 3 -3.52 24.91 -16.08
N VAL A 4 -2.89 26.06 -15.80
CA VAL A 4 -1.42 26.16 -15.68
C VAL A 4 -1.06 26.22 -14.20
N LEU A 5 -0.11 25.38 -13.80
CA LEU A 5 0.43 25.33 -12.44
C LEU A 5 1.93 25.63 -12.50
N ASN A 6 2.35 26.71 -11.86
CA ASN A 6 3.76 27.05 -11.71
C ASN A 6 4.28 26.51 -10.37
N LEU A 7 5.40 25.78 -10.41
CA LEU A 7 6.00 25.16 -9.24
C LEU A 7 7.44 25.63 -9.05
N GLU A 8 7.76 26.11 -7.86
CA GLU A 8 9.14 26.31 -7.43
C GLU A 8 9.63 24.99 -6.83
N ILE A 9 10.49 24.28 -7.58
CA ILE A 9 11.02 22.98 -7.15
C ILE A 9 12.35 23.19 -6.42
N PRO A 10 12.51 22.65 -5.20
CA PRO A 10 13.77 22.71 -4.46
C PRO A 10 14.94 22.14 -5.28
N GLN A 11 16.09 22.81 -5.21
CA GLN A 11 17.30 22.44 -5.98
C GLN A 11 17.84 21.06 -5.61
N GLU A 12 17.53 20.57 -4.41
CA GLU A 12 17.97 19.28 -3.91
C GLU A 12 17.29 18.12 -4.64
N ILE A 13 16.06 18.31 -5.13
CA ILE A 13 15.25 17.25 -5.74
C ILE A 13 15.15 17.37 -7.27
N TYR A 14 15.36 18.57 -7.81
CA TYR A 14 15.28 18.81 -9.25
C TYR A 14 16.25 17.95 -10.07
N PRO A 15 17.53 17.74 -9.68
CA PRO A 15 18.45 16.87 -10.42
C PRO A 15 17.94 15.43 -10.52
N THR A 16 17.39 14.89 -9.43
CA THR A 16 16.81 13.54 -9.40
C THR A 16 15.60 13.43 -10.32
N LEU A 17 14.74 14.44 -10.34
CA LEU A 17 13.60 14.51 -11.27
C LEU A 17 14.07 14.42 -12.72
N VAL A 18 15.08 15.20 -13.08
CA VAL A 18 15.66 15.23 -14.44
C VAL A 18 16.27 13.88 -14.82
N GLU A 19 16.97 13.23 -13.89
CA GLU A 19 17.59 11.92 -14.13
C GLU A 19 16.55 10.83 -14.39
N ILE A 20 15.49 10.78 -13.57
CA ILE A 20 14.39 9.81 -13.73
C ILE A 20 13.66 10.04 -15.06
N ALA A 21 13.33 11.30 -15.37
CA ALA A 21 12.65 11.64 -16.61
C ALA A 21 13.49 11.26 -17.84
N ARG A 22 14.80 11.55 -17.81
CA ARG A 22 15.74 11.15 -18.86
C ARG A 22 15.79 9.63 -19.04
N GLY A 23 15.84 8.87 -17.95
CA GLY A 23 15.82 7.40 -17.99
C GLY A 23 14.56 6.82 -18.65
N ARG A 24 13.49 7.61 -18.72
CA ARG A 24 12.20 7.26 -19.35
C ARG A 24 11.99 7.90 -20.71
N GLY A 25 12.95 8.70 -21.20
CA GLY A 25 12.81 9.45 -22.46
C GLY A 25 11.76 10.57 -22.40
N GLN A 26 11.45 11.07 -21.21
CA GLN A 26 10.43 12.10 -20.96
C GLN A 26 11.10 13.42 -20.53
N SER A 27 10.38 14.53 -20.67
CA SER A 27 10.75 15.79 -20.02
C SER A 27 10.48 15.73 -18.51
N PRO A 28 11.17 16.53 -17.69
CA PRO A 28 10.89 16.64 -16.25
C PRO A 28 9.43 17.03 -15.97
N GLU A 29 8.85 17.91 -16.79
CA GLU A 29 7.47 18.39 -16.69
C GLU A 29 6.47 17.28 -17.02
N GLU A 30 6.71 16.50 -18.08
CA GLU A 30 5.86 15.36 -18.45
C GLU A 30 5.84 14.31 -17.35
N PHE A 31 7.01 13.98 -16.80
CA PHE A 31 7.12 13.03 -15.70
C PHE A 31 6.45 13.56 -14.43
N ALA A 32 6.67 14.84 -14.08
CA ALA A 32 6.03 15.46 -12.92
C ALA A 32 4.50 15.49 -13.04
N LEU A 33 3.97 15.81 -14.23
CA LEU A 33 2.53 15.81 -14.49
C LEU A 33 1.96 14.40 -14.38
N GLN A 34 2.63 13.40 -14.96
CA GLN A 34 2.21 12.01 -14.86
C GLN A 34 2.19 11.53 -13.40
N TRP A 35 3.24 11.86 -12.64
CA TRP A 35 3.33 11.51 -11.23
C TRP A 35 2.21 12.18 -10.43
N LEU A 36 1.94 13.47 -10.68
CA LEU A 36 0.85 14.19 -10.05
C LEU A 36 -0.53 13.58 -10.36
N MET A 37 -0.76 13.17 -11.61
CA MET A 37 -2.01 12.51 -12.01
C MET A 37 -2.22 11.19 -11.26
N VAL A 38 -1.19 10.35 -11.16
CA VAL A 38 -1.25 9.08 -10.44
C VAL A 38 -1.46 9.30 -8.94
N SER A 39 -0.76 10.27 -8.35
CA SER A 39 -0.92 10.61 -6.93
C SER A 39 -2.34 11.09 -6.62
N ILE A 40 -2.91 11.97 -7.44
CA ILE A 40 -4.30 12.45 -7.27
C ILE A 40 -5.30 11.30 -7.44
N GLN A 41 -5.10 10.39 -8.39
CA GLN A 41 -5.97 9.22 -8.56
C GLN A 41 -6.02 8.34 -7.31
N HIS A 42 -4.88 8.09 -6.64
CA HIS A 42 -4.87 7.33 -5.40
C HIS A 42 -5.67 7.99 -4.26
N PHE A 43 -5.71 9.32 -4.20
CA PHE A 43 -6.52 10.04 -3.21
C PHE A 43 -8.00 10.09 -3.58
N LYS A 44 -8.32 10.10 -4.87
CA LYS A 44 -9.70 10.17 -5.35
C LYS A 44 -10.40 8.82 -5.29
N ASP A 45 -9.68 7.78 -5.69
CA ASP A 45 -10.18 6.41 -5.81
C ASP A 45 -9.44 5.55 -4.79
N ASP A 46 -9.50 5.90 -3.49
CA ASP A 46 -8.90 5.09 -2.44
C ASP A 46 -9.65 3.73 -2.41
N PRO A 47 -9.03 2.64 -2.89
CA PRO A 47 -9.71 1.36 -2.98
C PRO A 47 -9.98 0.77 -1.59
N LEU A 48 -9.36 1.30 -0.54
CA LEU A 48 -9.52 0.87 0.84
C LEU A 48 -10.63 1.64 1.58
N GLU A 49 -11.08 2.78 1.05
CA GLU A 49 -12.13 3.60 1.67
C GLU A 49 -13.42 2.79 1.96
N PRO A 50 -13.93 1.94 1.03
CA PRO A 50 -15.10 1.10 1.31
C PRO A 50 -14.87 0.02 2.37
N PHE A 51 -13.62 -0.28 2.72
CA PHE A 51 -13.24 -1.32 3.67
C PHE A 51 -13.03 -0.78 5.09
N ILE A 52 -13.02 0.55 5.27
CA ILE A 52 -12.94 1.17 6.59
C ILE A 52 -14.18 0.77 7.39
N GLY A 53 -13.97 0.00 8.46
CA GLY A 53 -15.05 -0.51 9.30
C GLY A 53 -15.90 -1.62 8.68
N SER A 54 -15.52 -2.15 7.50
CA SER A 54 -16.27 -3.23 6.85
C SER A 54 -16.06 -4.59 7.50
N VAL A 55 -15.02 -4.74 8.32
CA VAL A 55 -14.73 -5.98 9.05
C VAL A 55 -15.67 -6.09 10.25
N GLN A 56 -16.76 -6.83 10.07
CA GLN A 56 -17.64 -7.22 11.16
C GLN A 56 -17.11 -8.49 11.81
N SER A 57 -16.57 -8.36 13.01
CA SER A 57 -16.12 -9.49 13.82
C SER A 57 -17.08 -9.71 14.98
N ASN A 58 -17.38 -10.98 15.28
CA ASN A 58 -18.08 -11.36 16.51
C ASN A 58 -17.14 -11.34 17.74
N ILE A 59 -15.86 -10.96 17.54
CA ILE A 59 -14.87 -10.79 18.60
C ILE A 59 -14.85 -9.29 18.97
N PRO A 60 -15.41 -8.92 20.13
CA PRO A 60 -15.70 -7.53 20.48
C PRO A 60 -14.45 -6.67 20.75
N ASP A 61 -13.30 -7.27 20.99
CA ASP A 61 -12.02 -6.63 21.35
C ASP A 61 -10.88 -6.98 20.37
N TRP A 62 -11.24 -7.40 19.15
CA TRP A 62 -10.27 -7.83 18.13
C TRP A 62 -9.27 -6.72 17.77
N THR A 63 -9.71 -5.47 17.76
CA THR A 63 -8.85 -4.31 17.45
C THR A 63 -7.76 -4.09 18.50
N GLU A 64 -8.05 -4.37 19.77
CA GLU A 64 -7.12 -4.19 20.89
C GLU A 64 -6.23 -5.42 21.13
N ASN A 65 -6.69 -6.60 20.71
CA ASN A 65 -6.05 -7.88 21.01
C ASN A 65 -5.62 -8.67 19.75
N SER A 66 -5.56 -8.03 18.59
CA SER A 66 -5.25 -8.68 17.30
C SER A 66 -4.02 -9.57 17.36
N ASP A 67 -2.93 -9.06 17.95
CA ASP A 67 -1.64 -9.74 17.99
C ASP A 67 -1.69 -10.99 18.86
N ARG A 68 -2.40 -10.92 19.99
CA ARG A 68 -2.63 -12.07 20.87
C ARG A 68 -3.42 -13.15 20.16
N TYR A 69 -4.52 -12.79 19.50
CA TYR A 69 -5.36 -13.76 18.78
C TYR A 69 -4.64 -14.38 17.58
N LEU A 70 -3.83 -13.60 16.86
CA LEU A 70 -2.97 -14.12 15.79
C LEU A 70 -1.94 -15.10 16.35
N GLY A 71 -1.24 -14.73 17.43
CA GLY A 71 -0.27 -15.59 18.10
C GLY A 71 -0.86 -16.92 18.58
N GLU A 72 -2.02 -16.87 19.25
CA GLU A 72 -2.74 -18.07 19.70
C GLU A 72 -3.12 -18.99 18.53
N ASN A 73 -3.55 -18.43 17.40
CA ASN A 73 -3.90 -19.22 16.21
C ASN A 73 -2.67 -19.88 15.56
N LEU A 74 -1.52 -19.19 15.52
CA LEU A 74 -0.28 -19.75 14.99
C LEU A 74 0.16 -20.96 15.82
N LEU A 75 0.16 -20.85 17.14
CA LEU A 75 0.51 -21.95 18.06
C LEU A 75 -0.45 -23.16 17.90
N LYS A 76 -1.75 -22.90 17.79
CA LYS A 76 -2.75 -23.97 17.56
C LYS A 76 -2.58 -24.65 16.21
N THR A 77 -2.17 -23.91 15.18
CA THR A 77 -1.94 -24.44 13.83
C THR A 77 -0.71 -25.33 13.81
N GLU A 78 0.38 -24.91 14.46
CA GLU A 78 1.59 -25.74 14.59
C GLU A 78 1.33 -27.04 15.36
N GLU A 79 0.55 -27.00 16.45
CA GLU A 79 0.14 -28.21 17.16
C GLU A 79 -0.70 -29.16 16.29
N ASN A 80 -1.59 -28.63 15.45
CA ASN A 80 -2.42 -29.46 14.57
C ASN A 80 -1.61 -30.08 13.43
N ILE A 81 -0.62 -29.37 12.88
CA ILE A 81 0.29 -29.91 11.85
C ILE A 81 1.13 -31.06 12.42
N GLN A 82 1.60 -30.96 13.67
CA GLN A 82 2.37 -32.03 14.33
C GLN A 82 1.53 -33.28 14.66
N LYS A 83 0.20 -33.15 14.76
CA LYS A 83 -0.72 -34.27 15.08
C LYS A 83 -1.24 -35.02 13.84
N MET A 84 -0.88 -34.61 12.62
CA MET A 84 -1.28 -35.34 11.41
C MET A 84 -0.51 -36.67 11.28
N PRO A 85 -1.19 -37.81 11.09
CA PRO A 85 -0.50 -39.08 10.91
C PRO A 85 0.29 -39.06 9.60
N ILE A 86 1.58 -39.39 9.68
CA ILE A 86 2.42 -39.63 8.50
C ILE A 86 1.84 -40.86 7.79
N VAL A 87 1.11 -40.65 6.69
CA VAL A 87 0.75 -41.73 5.78
C VAL A 87 2.06 -42.21 5.14
N LYS A 88 2.63 -43.29 5.68
CA LYS A 88 3.71 -44.01 5.01
C LYS A 88 3.10 -44.71 3.79
N LEU A 89 3.52 -44.27 2.60
CA LEU A 89 3.29 -44.95 1.33
C LEU A 89 3.96 -46.34 1.33
#